data_AF-A0A7G8BFU0-F1
#
_entry.id   AF-A0A7G8BFU0-F1
#
_cell.length_a   1.000
_cell.length_b   1.000
_cell.length_c   1.000
_cell.angle_alpha   90.00
_cell.angle_beta   90.00
_cell.angle_gamma   90.00
#
_symmetry.space_group_name_H-M   'P 1'
#
loop_
_entity.id
_entity.type
_entity.pdbx_description
1 polymer ?
#
loop_
_entity_poly.entity_id
_entity_poly.type
_entity_poly.pdbx_seq_one_letter_code
_entity_poly.pdbx_strand_id
1 'polypeptide(L)'
;MEVTWGERWSRSPASDFIIQTHGHEFWKRFLDELKCIISALHEIDFTGSISTFGEGIARITLGDDRLEGVSTRTDLILDGERIRCSVLNNGIFYLNFIAFSDNKLFVQDIQKDVDPMDAWTTAEQVVDRMLNIIEWTRG
;
A
#
# COMPACT_ATOMS: atom_id res chain seq x y z
N MET A 1 -31.68 13.81 17.17
CA MET A 1 -30.78 12.80 17.76
C MET A 1 -29.55 12.76 16.88
N GLU A 2 -28.49 13.43 17.31
CA GLU A 2 -27.19 13.40 16.64
C GLU A 2 -26.53 12.06 16.92
N VAL A 3 -26.07 11.38 15.88
CA VAL A 3 -25.20 10.22 16.02
C VAL A 3 -23.76 10.74 15.91
N THR A 4 -23.07 10.80 17.05
CA THR A 4 -21.66 11.14 17.13
C THR A 4 -20.82 9.91 16.74
N TRP A 5 -20.49 9.78 15.46
CA TRP A 5 -19.44 8.85 15.01
C TRP A 5 -18.08 9.51 15.24
N GLY A 6 -17.58 9.38 16.45
CA GLY A 6 -16.32 9.98 16.90
C GLY A 6 -15.62 9.12 17.93
N GLU A 7 -15.74 7.80 17.85
CA GLU A 7 -14.81 6.91 18.54
C GLU A 7 -13.46 6.97 17.81
N ARG A 8 -12.71 8.01 18.17
CA ARG A 8 -11.27 8.06 17.99
C ARG A 8 -10.72 6.86 18.75
N TRP A 9 -10.43 5.77 18.04
CA TRP A 9 -9.85 4.54 18.58
C TRP A 9 -8.65 4.95 19.43
N SER A 10 -8.83 4.93 20.74
CA SER A 10 -7.76 5.22 21.69
C SER A 10 -6.81 4.04 21.60
N ARG A 11 -5.66 4.25 20.95
CA ARG A 11 -4.65 3.20 20.79
C ARG A 11 -4.26 2.66 22.15
N SER A 12 -4.30 1.34 22.26
CA SER A 12 -3.85 0.65 23.46
C SER A 12 -2.32 0.51 23.40
N PRO A 13 -1.61 0.58 24.53
CA PRO A 13 -0.18 0.22 24.58
C PRO A 13 0.09 -1.18 24.00
N ALA A 14 -0.89 -2.08 24.06
CA ALA A 14 -0.81 -3.40 23.45
C ALA A 14 -0.78 -3.35 21.91
N SER A 15 -1.53 -2.44 21.27
CA SER A 15 -1.51 -2.29 19.80
C SER A 15 -0.18 -1.72 19.31
N ASP A 16 0.42 -0.79 20.06
CA ASP A 16 1.72 -0.21 19.70
C ASP A 16 2.84 -1.25 19.77
N PHE A 17 2.81 -2.12 20.79
CA PHE A 17 3.75 -3.23 20.91
C PHE A 17 3.63 -4.23 19.76
N ILE A 18 2.41 -4.58 19.35
CA ILE A 18 2.17 -5.48 18.21
C ILE A 18 2.69 -4.86 16.91
N ILE A 19 2.43 -3.57 16.67
CA ILE A 19 2.94 -2.86 15.48
C ILE A 19 4.46 -2.86 15.45
N GLN A 20 5.13 -2.57 16.56
CA GLN A 20 6.59 -2.60 16.64
C GLN A 20 7.16 -4.00 16.39
N THR A 21 6.49 -5.03 16.89
CA THR A 21 6.96 -6.42 16.79
C THR A 21 6.71 -7.01 15.40
N HIS A 22 5.54 -6.78 14.82
CA HIS A 22 5.07 -7.45 13.59
C HIS A 22 5.06 -6.55 12.35
N GLY A 23 5.26 -5.23 12.50
CA GLY A 23 5.25 -4.29 11.38
C GLY A 23 6.27 -4.62 10.30
N HIS A 24 7.49 -5.00 10.70
CA HIS A 24 8.53 -5.44 9.77
C HIS A 24 8.19 -6.76 9.07
N GLU A 25 7.53 -7.69 9.77
CA GLU A 25 7.10 -8.96 9.19
C GLU A 25 6.00 -8.74 8.14
N PHE A 26 4.99 -7.92 8.49
CA PHE A 26 3.95 -7.51 7.54
C PHE A 26 4.58 -6.82 6.33
N TRP A 27 5.48 -5.86 6.55
CA TRP A 27 6.18 -5.14 5.49
C TRP A 27 6.89 -6.08 4.52
N LYS A 28 7.63 -7.07 5.04
CA LYS A 28 8.31 -8.06 4.21
C LYS A 28 7.32 -8.87 3.37
N ARG A 29 6.26 -9.39 3.99
CA ARG A 29 5.22 -10.16 3.29
C ARG A 29 4.56 -9.32 2.21
N PHE A 30 4.16 -8.09 2.54
CA PHE A 30 3.57 -7.13 1.60
C PHE A 30 4.48 -6.88 0.37
N LEU A 31 5.78 -6.68 0.59
CA LEU A 31 6.72 -6.52 -0.53
C LEU A 31 6.87 -7.80 -1.36
N ASP A 32 6.79 -8.99 -0.75
CA ASP A 32 6.84 -10.25 -1.48
C ASP A 32 5.56 -10.50 -2.30
N GLU A 33 4.38 -10.17 -1.77
CA GLU A 33 3.12 -10.23 -2.52
C GLU A 33 3.11 -9.22 -3.68
N LEU A 34 3.63 -8.01 -3.46
CA LEU A 34 3.80 -7.04 -4.55
C LEU A 34 4.66 -7.58 -5.69
N LYS A 35 5.75 -8.29 -5.40
CA LYS A 35 6.59 -8.91 -6.45
C LYS A 35 5.80 -9.93 -7.25
N CYS A 36 4.99 -10.74 -6.57
CA CYS A 36 4.13 -11.74 -7.20
C CYS A 36 3.17 -11.08 -8.18
N ILE A 37 2.38 -10.10 -7.71
CA ILE A 37 1.40 -9.39 -8.54
C ILE A 37 2.09 -8.68 -9.72
N ILE A 38 3.19 -7.97 -9.46
CA ILE A 38 3.92 -7.24 -10.51
C ILE A 38 4.46 -8.18 -11.58
N SER A 39 4.92 -9.37 -11.21
CA SER A 39 5.40 -10.35 -12.18
C SER A 39 4.29 -10.88 -13.10
N ALA A 40 3.03 -10.83 -12.66
CA ALA A 40 1.86 -11.28 -13.42
C ALA A 40 1.20 -10.18 -14.27
N LEU A 41 1.63 -8.91 -14.15
CA LEU A 41 0.98 -7.79 -14.86
C LEU A 41 0.99 -7.92 -16.39
N HIS A 42 1.97 -8.63 -16.95
CA HIS A 42 2.07 -8.85 -18.39
C HIS A 42 0.87 -9.63 -18.95
N GLU A 43 0.15 -10.38 -18.11
CA GLU A 43 -1.07 -11.10 -18.50
C GLU A 43 -2.24 -10.16 -18.84
N ILE A 44 -2.14 -8.88 -18.45
CA ILE A 44 -3.18 -7.85 -18.64
C ILE A 44 -2.64 -6.60 -19.38
N ASP A 45 -1.62 -6.75 -20.23
CA ASP A 45 -0.99 -5.68 -21.04
C ASP A 45 -0.27 -4.58 -20.24
N PHE A 46 0.20 -4.86 -19.02
CA PHE A 46 0.99 -3.92 -18.23
C PHE A 46 2.35 -4.50 -17.84
N THR A 47 3.35 -3.64 -17.70
CA THR A 47 4.63 -4.00 -17.09
C THR A 47 4.77 -3.40 -15.70
N GLY A 48 5.61 -4.02 -14.89
CA GLY A 48 6.01 -3.43 -13.64
C GLY A 48 7.38 -3.88 -13.15
N SER A 49 7.91 -3.13 -12.20
CA SER A 49 9.15 -3.46 -11.50
C SER A 49 9.13 -2.96 -10.06
N ILE A 50 9.88 -3.67 -9.21
CA ILE A 50 10.22 -3.21 -7.85
C ILE A 50 11.72 -2.98 -7.81
N SER A 51 12.13 -1.80 -7.36
CA SER A 51 13.54 -1.45 -7.13
C SER A 51 13.72 -0.75 -5.79
N THR A 52 14.95 -0.71 -5.30
CA THR A 52 15.31 0.11 -4.13
C THR A 52 15.64 1.52 -4.57
N PHE A 53 15.10 2.53 -3.88
CA PHE A 53 15.37 3.94 -4.17
C PHE A 53 15.92 4.65 -2.92
N GLY A 54 17.18 4.38 -2.59
CA GLY A 54 17.77 4.83 -1.33
C GLY A 54 17.43 3.90 -0.16
N GLU A 55 17.83 4.31 1.03
CA GLU A 55 17.69 3.49 2.23
C GLU A 55 16.22 3.42 2.69
N GLY A 56 15.69 2.20 2.82
CA GLY A 56 14.34 1.97 3.35
C GLY A 56 13.18 2.29 2.40
N ILE A 57 13.46 2.62 1.13
CA ILE A 57 12.43 2.97 0.13
C ILE A 57 12.34 1.87 -0.94
N ALA A 58 11.16 1.29 -1.10
CA ALA A 58 10.82 0.41 -2.21
C ALA A 58 10.05 1.21 -3.27
N ARG A 59 10.62 1.35 -4.47
CA ARG A 59 9.98 1.99 -5.62
C ARG A 59 9.29 0.95 -6.48
N ILE A 60 8.00 1.13 -6.67
CA ILE A 60 7.19 0.41 -7.64
C ILE A 60 7.06 1.28 -8.88
N THR A 61 7.31 0.74 -10.06
CA THR A 61 7.05 1.41 -11.34
C THR A 61 6.16 0.52 -12.18
N LEU A 62 5.06 1.06 -12.70
CA LEU A 62 4.17 0.38 -13.62
C LEU A 62 4.12 1.13 -14.96
N GLY A 63 3.93 0.41 -16.06
CA GLY A 63 3.77 0.96 -17.42
C GLY A 63 2.71 0.21 -18.21
N ASP A 64 2.17 0.85 -19.25
CA ASP A 64 1.27 0.20 -20.23
C ASP A 64 2.11 -0.30 -21.40
N ASP A 65 2.11 -1.61 -21.64
CA ASP A 65 2.93 -2.23 -22.69
C ASP A 65 2.47 -1.85 -24.10
N ARG A 66 1.24 -1.35 -24.23
CA ARG A 66 0.66 -0.93 -25.51
C ARG A 66 1.01 0.51 -25.86
N LEU A 67 1.46 1.31 -24.89
CA LEU A 67 1.67 2.75 -25.05
C LEU A 67 3.03 3.17 -24.49
N GLU A 68 3.99 3.36 -25.39
CA GLU A 68 5.32 3.80 -25.03
C GLU A 68 5.29 5.15 -24.31
N GLY A 69 6.00 5.23 -23.18
CA GLY A 69 6.11 6.45 -22.37
C GLY A 69 5.01 6.64 -21.32
N VAL A 70 3.93 5.85 -21.33
CA VAL A 70 2.90 5.90 -20.30
C VAL A 70 3.32 5.03 -19.11
N SER A 71 3.72 5.68 -18.02
CA SER A 71 4.14 4.99 -16.79
C SER A 71 3.82 5.82 -15.54
N THR A 72 3.73 5.14 -14.41
CA THR A 72 3.65 5.75 -13.09
C THR A 72 4.58 5.06 -12.11
N ARG A 73 4.84 5.70 -10.98
CA ARG A 73 5.63 5.11 -9.89
C ARG A 73 5.09 5.48 -8.53
N THR A 74 5.29 4.59 -7.57
CA THR A 74 4.97 4.78 -6.16
C THR A 74 6.17 4.41 -5.32
N ASP A 75 6.58 5.32 -4.45
CA ASP A 75 7.59 5.07 -3.42
C ASP A 75 6.92 4.64 -2.13
N LEU A 76 7.23 3.43 -1.67
CA LEU A 76 6.73 2.81 -0.45
C LEU A 76 7.80 2.92 0.64
N ILE A 77 7.40 3.45 1.79
CA ILE A 77 8.29 3.67 2.94
C ILE A 77 7.59 3.14 4.18
N LEU A 78 8.27 2.28 4.94
CA LEU A 78 7.84 1.91 6.28
C LEU A 78 8.13 3.08 7.23
N ASP A 79 7.08 3.80 7.63
CA ASP A 79 7.13 5.04 8.40
C ASP A 79 6.57 4.82 9.81
N GLY A 80 7.30 4.04 10.61
CA GLY A 80 6.89 3.65 11.97
C GLY A 80 5.63 2.80 11.97
N GLU A 81 4.50 3.41 12.27
CA GLU A 81 3.19 2.77 12.48
C GLU A 81 2.31 2.72 11.22
N ARG A 82 2.88 3.07 10.08
CA ARG A 82 2.17 3.15 8.80
C ARG A 82 3.13 2.89 7.65
N ILE A 83 2.56 2.62 6.48
CA ILE A 83 3.25 2.62 5.21
C ILE A 83 2.89 3.93 4.51
N ARG A 84 3.90 4.75 4.23
CA ARG A 84 3.75 5.94 3.40
C ARG A 84 3.91 5.54 1.94
N CYS A 85 2.93 5.92 1.12
CA CYS A 85 2.93 5.69 -0.32
C CYS A 85 2.97 7.04 -1.04
N SER A 86 4.06 7.34 -1.75
CA SER A 86 4.20 8.59 -2.50
C SER A 86 4.10 8.31 -4.00
N VAL A 87 3.01 8.75 -4.61
CA VAL A 87 2.67 8.41 -6.00
C VAL A 87 3.02 9.57 -6.93
N LEU A 88 3.69 9.25 -8.04
CA LEU A 88 3.95 10.23 -9.09
C LEU A 88 2.62 10.79 -9.61
N ASN A 89 2.50 12.12 -9.59
CA ASN A 89 1.33 12.86 -10.05
C ASN A 89 0.02 12.64 -9.28
N ASN A 90 0.02 11.89 -8.15
CA ASN A 90 -1.20 11.64 -7.37
C ASN A 90 -1.03 11.84 -5.85
N GLY A 91 0.06 12.51 -5.43
CA GLY A 91 0.28 12.92 -4.05
C GLY A 91 0.73 11.77 -3.13
N ILE A 92 0.37 11.87 -1.85
CA ILE A 92 0.80 10.92 -0.81
C ILE A 92 -0.44 10.35 -0.11
N PHE A 93 -0.48 9.04 0.07
CA PHE A 93 -1.45 8.37 0.93
C PHE A 93 -0.75 7.48 1.96
N TYR A 94 -1.47 7.12 3.03
CA TYR A 94 -0.94 6.38 4.15
C TYR A 94 -1.80 5.16 4.42
N LEU A 95 -1.14 4.03 4.64
CA LEU A 95 -1.77 2.78 5.07
C LEU A 95 -1.37 2.55 6.52
N ASN A 96 -2.29 2.76 7.45
CA ASN A 96 -2.01 2.68 8.88
C ASN A 96 -2.11 1.23 9.35
N PHE A 97 -1.16 0.78 10.17
CA PHE A 97 -1.28 -0.52 10.80
C PHE A 97 -2.42 -0.57 11.80
N ILE A 98 -3.16 -1.68 11.78
CA ILE A 98 -4.22 -2.02 12.71
C ILE A 98 -3.94 -3.41 13.26
N ALA A 99 -3.87 -3.51 14.60
CA ALA A 99 -3.78 -4.79 15.28
C ALA A 99 -5.18 -5.38 15.47
N PHE A 100 -5.44 -6.55 14.88
CA PHE A 100 -6.70 -7.27 15.06
C PHE A 100 -6.41 -8.55 15.85
N SER A 101 -6.65 -8.52 17.16
CA SER A 101 -6.31 -9.58 18.13
C SER A 101 -4.82 -9.97 18.16
N ASP A 102 -4.43 -10.79 19.14
CA ASP A 102 -3.08 -10.84 19.72
C ASP A 102 -1.89 -11.17 18.79
N ASN A 103 -2.06 -11.44 17.49
CA ASN A 103 -0.95 -11.79 16.60
C ASN A 103 -1.14 -11.45 15.10
N LYS A 104 -2.18 -10.70 14.71
CA LYS A 104 -2.38 -10.36 13.29
C LYS A 104 -2.38 -8.86 13.08
N LEU A 105 -1.50 -8.44 12.18
CA LEU A 105 -1.40 -7.07 11.72
C LEU A 105 -2.09 -6.95 10.36
N PHE A 106 -2.92 -5.93 10.25
CA PHE A 106 -3.57 -5.50 9.02
C PHE A 106 -3.18 -4.05 8.77
N VAL A 107 -3.52 -3.53 7.60
CA VAL A 107 -3.42 -2.10 7.30
C VAL A 107 -4.75 -1.57 6.82
N GLN A 108 -5.00 -0.30 7.05
CA GLN A 108 -6.18 0.39 6.54
C GLN A 108 -5.74 1.69 5.88
N ASP A 109 -6.30 1.97 4.71
CA ASP A 109 -6.23 3.33 4.18
C ASP A 109 -7.20 4.20 4.99
N ILE A 110 -6.69 5.16 5.75
CA ILE A 110 -7.54 6.06 6.53
C ILE A 110 -8.27 7.11 5.69
N GLN A 111 -7.85 7.31 4.44
CA GLN A 111 -8.44 8.29 3.52
C GLN A 111 -9.65 7.72 2.78
N LYS A 112 -9.75 6.39 2.69
CA LYS A 112 -10.89 5.68 2.10
C LYS A 112 -11.44 4.79 3.18
N ASP A 113 -12.69 4.97 3.60
CA ASP A 113 -13.33 4.15 4.63
C ASP A 113 -13.48 2.68 4.16
N VAL A 114 -12.38 1.95 4.15
CA VAL A 114 -12.23 0.58 3.63
C VAL A 114 -11.91 -0.38 4.76
N ASP A 115 -12.28 -1.64 4.59
CA ASP A 115 -11.98 -2.69 5.55
C ASP A 115 -10.45 -2.86 5.74
N PRO A 116 -10.00 -3.31 6.93
CA PRO A 116 -8.61 -3.67 7.14
C PRO A 116 -8.14 -4.76 6.17
N MET A 117 -6.96 -4.56 5.60
CA MET A 117 -6.36 -5.38 4.55
C MET A 117 -5.17 -6.15 5.08
N ASP A 118 -5.03 -7.41 4.65
CA ASP A 118 -3.80 -8.17 4.87
C ASP A 118 -2.73 -7.78 3.83
N ALA A 119 -1.56 -8.43 3.86
CA ALA A 119 -0.46 -8.12 2.97
C ALA A 119 -0.82 -8.28 1.47
N TRP A 120 -1.62 -9.29 1.13
CA TRP A 120 -2.03 -9.57 -0.25
C TRP A 120 -2.99 -8.50 -0.76
N THR A 121 -4.09 -8.26 -0.03
CA THR A 121 -5.09 -7.26 -0.41
C THR A 121 -4.48 -5.85 -0.44
N THR A 122 -3.51 -5.58 0.43
CA THR A 122 -2.75 -4.31 0.40
C THR A 122 -1.94 -4.17 -0.89
N ALA A 123 -1.27 -5.24 -1.32
CA ALA A 123 -0.50 -5.26 -2.56
C ALA A 123 -1.39 -5.03 -3.78
N GLU A 124 -2.54 -5.72 -3.84
CA GLU A 124 -3.55 -5.50 -4.88
C GLU A 124 -4.03 -4.05 -4.91
N GLN A 125 -4.35 -3.46 -3.75
CA GLN A 125 -4.84 -2.09 -3.68
C GLN A 125 -3.79 -1.07 -4.18
N VAL A 126 -2.51 -1.28 -3.87
CA VAL A 126 -1.43 -0.40 -4.35
C VAL A 126 -1.29 -0.50 -5.87
N VAL A 127 -1.31 -1.71 -6.43
CA VAL A 127 -1.22 -1.93 -7.87
C VAL A 127 -2.45 -1.37 -8.59
N ASP A 128 -3.65 -1.65 -8.10
CA ASP A 128 -4.91 -1.13 -8.65
C ASP A 128 -4.91 0.41 -8.73
N ARG A 129 -4.47 1.09 -7.67
CA ARG A 129 -4.32 2.56 -7.72
C ARG A 129 -3.37 3.03 -8.80
N MET A 130 -2.26 2.33 -8.99
CA MET A 130 -1.27 2.69 -10.01
C MET A 130 -1.81 2.44 -11.42
N LEU A 131 -2.53 1.33 -11.64
CA LEU A 131 -3.19 1.04 -12.92
C LEU A 131 -4.25 2.10 -13.24
N ASN A 132 -5.10 2.46 -12.28
CA ASN A 132 -6.09 3.53 -12.45
C ASN A 132 -5.46 4.86 -12.88
N ILE A 133 -4.27 5.22 -12.37
CA ILE A 133 -3.55 6.43 -12.80
C ILE A 133 -3.07 6.33 -14.25
N ILE A 134 -2.57 5.17 -14.64
CA ILE A 134 -2.16 4.91 -16.03
C ILE A 134 -3.38 5.06 -16.95
N GLU A 135 -4.51 4.45 -16.60
CA GLU A 135 -5.74 4.54 -17.39
C GLU A 135 -6.26 5.97 -17.49
N TRP A 136 -6.25 6.75 -16.40
CA TRP A 136 -6.63 8.17 -16.45
C TRP A 136 -5.71 9.02 -17.31
N THR A 137 -4.44 8.64 -17.45
CA THR A 137 -3.49 9.35 -18.31
C THR A 137 -3.75 9.07 -19.80
N ARG A 138 -4.51 8.02 -20.13
CA ARG A 138 -4.86 7.66 -21.51
C ARG A 138 -6.12 8.36 -22.04
N GLY A 139 -6.98 8.86 -21.15
CA GLY A 139 -8.24 9.56 -21.48
C GLY A 139 -8.05 11.05 -21.64
#